data_AF-A0A4U9HAN5-F1
#
_entry.id   AF-A0A4U9HAN5-F1
#
_cell.length_a   1.000
_cell.length_b   1.000
_cell.length_c   1.000
_cell.angle_alpha   90.00
_cell.angle_beta   90.00
_cell.angle_gamma   90.00
#
_symmetry.space_group_name_H-M   'P 1'
#
loop_
_entity.id
_entity.type
_entity.pdbx_description
1 polymer ?
#
loop_
_entity_poly.entity_id
_entity_poly.type
_entity_poly.pdbx_seq_one_letter_code
_entity_poly.pdbx_strand_id
1 'polypeptide(L)'
;MTQHASVPLSVLDLSPIPQGAKARDAFHCSLDLAQHAEKWGFQRYWLAEHHNMTGIGSAATSVLLGYLAAGTDTIRLGSGGVMLPNHARW
;
A
#
# COMPACT_ATOMS: atom_id res chain seq x y z
N MET A 1 7.56 37.60 1.62
CA MET A 1 7.29 36.37 2.39
C MET A 1 6.88 35.30 1.39
N THR A 2 7.77 34.37 1.05
CA THR A 2 7.41 33.20 0.24
C THR A 2 6.53 32.30 1.10
N GLN A 3 5.25 32.18 0.75
CA GLN A 3 4.38 31.16 1.32
C GLN A 3 5.00 29.80 1.01
N HIS A 4 5.43 29.08 2.05
CA HIS A 4 5.75 27.66 1.90
C HIS A 4 4.43 26.93 1.65
N ALA A 5 4.17 26.57 0.39
CA ALA A 5 3.10 25.64 0.08
C ALA A 5 3.38 24.30 0.77
N SER A 6 2.41 23.76 1.50
CA SER A 6 2.53 22.44 2.13
C SER A 6 2.65 21.37 1.05
N VAL A 7 3.75 20.62 1.04
CA VAL A 7 3.92 19.49 0.12
C VAL A 7 3.03 18.33 0.57
N PRO A 8 2.14 17.79 -0.29
CA PRO A 8 1.31 16.65 0.08
C PRO A 8 2.14 15.40 0.35
N LEU A 9 1.77 14.65 1.40
CA LEU A 9 2.43 13.40 1.78
C LEU A 9 1.64 12.19 1.27
N SER A 10 2.34 11.08 1.02
CA SER A 10 1.78 9.79 0.59
C SER A 10 2.57 8.65 1.24
N VAL A 11 1.97 7.46 1.32
CA VAL A 11 2.61 6.25 1.87
C VAL A 11 3.01 5.32 0.73
N LEU A 12 4.17 4.69 0.83
CA LEU A 12 4.55 3.52 0.04
C LEU A 12 4.73 2.34 0.99
N ASP A 13 3.87 1.34 0.86
CA ASP A 13 3.89 0.13 1.67
C ASP A 13 4.35 -1.07 0.85
N LEU A 14 5.15 -1.91 1.49
CA LEU A 14 5.59 -3.20 0.98
C LEU A 14 4.77 -4.36 1.61
N SER A 15 3.92 -4.11 2.60
CA SER A 15 3.27 -5.16 3.40
C SER A 15 4.31 -6.13 4.00
N PRO A 16 5.25 -5.64 4.82
CA PRO A 16 6.30 -6.48 5.40
C PRO A 16 5.71 -7.55 6.31
N ILE A 17 6.29 -8.75 6.28
CA ILE A 17 5.96 -9.87 7.17
C ILE A 17 7.08 -9.98 8.21
N PRO A 18 6.86 -9.50 9.46
CA PRO A 18 7.85 -9.61 10.52
C PRO A 18 8.22 -11.06 10.82
N GLN A 19 9.40 -11.27 11.40
CA GLN A 19 9.84 -12.59 11.82
C GLN A 19 8.83 -13.22 12.80
N GLY A 20 8.41 -14.45 12.51
CA GLY A 20 7.44 -15.20 13.32
C GLY A 20 5.97 -14.84 13.04
N ALA A 21 5.69 -13.82 12.21
CA ALA A 21 4.35 -13.48 11.78
C ALA A 21 3.93 -14.24 10.50
N LYS A 22 2.64 -14.19 10.19
CA LYS A 22 2.07 -14.74 8.95
C LYS A 22 1.71 -13.60 8.00
N ALA A 23 1.55 -13.92 6.71
CA ALA A 23 1.11 -12.96 5.69
C ALA A 23 -0.19 -12.24 6.06
N ARG A 24 -1.14 -12.95 6.69
CA ARG A 24 -2.39 -12.36 7.20
C ARG A 24 -2.13 -11.19 8.15
N ASP A 25 -1.15 -11.32 9.03
CA ASP A 25 -0.86 -10.31 10.05
C ASP A 25 -0.30 -9.05 9.37
N ALA A 26 0.55 -9.21 8.34
CA ALA A 26 1.00 -8.11 7.49
C ALA A 26 -0.16 -7.39 6.79
N PHE A 27 -1.14 -8.12 6.25
CA PHE A 27 -2.31 -7.52 5.61
C PHE A 27 -3.16 -6.71 6.58
N HIS A 28 -3.35 -7.19 7.82
CA HIS A 28 -4.03 -6.42 8.86
C HIS A 28 -3.25 -5.15 9.22
N CYS A 29 -1.93 -5.22 9.33
CA CYS A 29 -1.09 -4.04 9.56
C CYS A 29 -1.17 -3.03 8.40
N SER A 30 -1.16 -3.49 7.14
CA SER A 30 -1.32 -2.61 5.98
C SER A 30 -2.68 -1.91 5.97
N LEU A 31 -3.76 -2.63 6.32
CA LEU A 31 -5.09 -2.03 6.44
C LEU A 31 -5.15 -0.99 7.56
N ASP A 32 -4.63 -1.33 8.74
CA ASP A 32 -4.56 -0.40 9.86
C ASP A 32 -3.77 0.87 9.49
N LEU A 33 -2.63 0.72 8.81
CA LEU A 33 -1.85 1.86 8.33
C LEU A 33 -2.60 2.69 7.29
N ALA A 34 -3.32 2.05 6.35
CA ALA A 34 -4.10 2.76 5.34
C ALA A 34 -5.24 3.59 5.96
N GLN A 35 -5.93 3.04 6.96
CA GLN A 35 -6.96 3.74 7.72
C GLN A 35 -6.40 4.91 8.53
N HIS A 36 -5.22 4.76 9.11
CA HIS A 36 -4.56 5.86 9.81
C HIS A 36 -4.06 6.94 8.85
N ALA A 37 -3.44 6.55 7.74
CA ALA A 37 -2.98 7.47 6.70
C ALA A 37 -4.14 8.32 6.16
N GLU A 38 -5.31 7.71 5.96
CA GLU A 38 -6.54 8.41 5.60
C GLU A 38 -6.94 9.45 6.65
N LYS A 39 -7.06 9.03 7.92
CA LYS A 39 -7.41 9.93 9.04
C LYS A 39 -6.42 11.08 9.22
N TRP A 40 -5.14 10.85 8.90
CA TRP A 40 -4.08 11.86 8.97
C TRP A 40 -4.00 12.76 7.75
N GLY A 41 -4.83 12.54 6.72
CA GLY A 41 -4.89 13.38 5.53
C GLY A 41 -3.78 13.13 4.50
N PHE A 42 -3.22 11.91 4.46
CA PHE A 42 -2.31 11.53 3.38
C PHE A 42 -3.06 11.48 2.04
N GLN A 43 -2.40 11.93 0.97
CA GLN A 43 -3.03 12.04 -0.34
C GLN A 43 -3.24 10.68 -1.02
N ARG A 44 -2.27 9.77 -0.86
CA ARG A 44 -2.25 8.46 -1.52
C ARG A 44 -1.60 7.41 -0.64
N TYR A 45 -2.03 6.17 -0.84
CA TYR A 45 -1.40 4.97 -0.32
C TYR A 45 -1.03 4.06 -1.50
N TRP A 46 0.26 3.77 -1.63
CA TRP A 46 0.80 2.94 -2.68
C TRP A 46 1.22 1.58 -2.11
N LEU A 47 0.91 0.51 -2.85
CA LEU A 47 1.41 -0.82 -2.55
C LEU A 47 2.43 -1.24 -3.62
N ALA A 48 3.61 -1.69 -3.21
CA ALA A 48 4.66 -2.17 -4.11
C ALA A 48 4.49 -3.67 -4.44
N GLU A 49 4.79 -4.10 -5.67
CA GLU A 49 4.80 -5.52 -6.03
C GLU A 49 6.17 -6.18 -5.78
N HIS A 50 6.21 -7.31 -5.08
CA HIS A 50 7.44 -8.11 -4.89
C HIS A 50 7.15 -9.61 -4.97
N HIS A 51 8.04 -10.36 -5.63
CA HIS A 51 7.96 -11.81 -5.77
C HIS A 51 9.21 -12.47 -5.18
N ASN A 52 9.10 -13.75 -4.79
CA ASN A 52 10.20 -14.54 -4.19
C ASN A 52 10.85 -13.92 -2.93
N MET A 53 10.14 -13.05 -2.22
CA MET A 53 10.59 -12.44 -0.96
C MET A 53 9.65 -12.86 0.17
N THR A 54 10.03 -13.84 0.97
CA THR A 54 9.19 -14.37 2.06
C THR A 54 8.85 -13.35 3.15
N GLY A 55 9.63 -12.27 3.26
CA GLY A 55 9.38 -11.16 4.18
C GLY A 55 8.44 -10.08 3.64
N ILE A 56 7.85 -10.25 2.44
CA ILE A 56 7.00 -9.24 1.79
C ILE A 56 5.71 -9.90 1.32
N GLY A 57 4.56 -9.38 1.76
CA GLY A 57 3.23 -9.95 1.49
C GLY A 57 2.58 -9.49 0.18
N SER A 58 3.15 -8.50 -0.51
CA SER A 58 2.49 -7.78 -1.62
C SER A 58 2.76 -8.35 -3.02
N ALA A 59 2.80 -9.68 -3.19
CA ALA A 59 2.99 -10.31 -4.51
C ALA A 59 1.78 -10.16 -5.46
N ALA A 60 0.57 -10.09 -4.90
CA ALA A 60 -0.68 -9.90 -5.64
C ALA A 60 -1.27 -8.52 -5.35
N THR A 61 -0.61 -7.47 -5.85
CA THR A 61 -0.88 -6.06 -5.52
C THR A 61 -2.35 -5.67 -5.72
N SER A 62 -2.99 -6.10 -6.80
CA SER A 62 -4.40 -5.78 -7.09
C SER A 62 -5.37 -6.37 -6.07
N VAL A 63 -5.10 -7.59 -5.58
CA VAL A 63 -5.94 -8.26 -4.57
C VAL A 63 -5.83 -7.54 -3.24
N LEU A 64 -4.61 -7.24 -2.80
CA LEU A 64 -4.41 -6.54 -1.53
C LEU A 64 -4.95 -5.11 -1.58
N LEU A 65 -4.80 -4.39 -2.70
CA LEU A 65 -5.44 -3.08 -2.90
C LEU A 65 -6.97 -3.16 -2.81
N GLY A 66 -7.59 -4.23 -3.33
CA GLY A 66 -9.04 -4.46 -3.18
C GLY A 66 -9.45 -4.65 -1.71
N TYR A 67 -8.65 -5.38 -0.93
CA TYR A 67 -8.85 -5.52 0.51
C TYR A 67 -8.70 -4.19 1.27
N LEU A 68 -7.69 -3.38 0.93
CA LEU A 68 -7.52 -2.04 1.52
C LEU A 68 -8.69 -1.11 1.16
N ALA A 69 -9.13 -1.15 -0.10
CA ALA A 69 -10.26 -0.36 -0.58
C ALA A 69 -11.57 -0.66 0.17
N ALA A 70 -11.75 -1.91 0.62
CA ALA A 70 -12.92 -2.29 1.41
C ALA A 70 -12.91 -1.71 2.83
N GLY A 71 -11.77 -1.18 3.30
CA GLY A 71 -11.63 -0.64 4.66
C GLY A 71 -11.19 0.81 4.72
N THR A 72 -11.23 1.55 3.62
CA THR A 72 -10.95 3.00 3.54
C THR A 72 -11.98 3.68 2.64
N ASP A 73 -12.27 4.96 2.87
CA ASP A 73 -13.41 5.63 2.20
C ASP A 73 -12.99 6.68 1.14
N THR A 74 -11.86 7.35 1.34
CA THR A 74 -11.49 8.60 0.66
C THR A 74 -10.04 8.64 0.19
N ILE A 75 -9.12 7.94 0.86
CA ILE A 75 -7.72 7.91 0.47
C ILE A 75 -7.56 7.23 -0.90
N ARG A 76 -6.71 7.80 -1.75
CA ARG A 76 -6.43 7.22 -3.07
C ARG A 76 -5.49 6.04 -2.93
N LEU A 77 -5.95 4.86 -3.34
CA LEU A 77 -5.17 3.64 -3.37
C LEU A 77 -4.57 3.41 -4.76
N GLY A 78 -3.35 2.87 -4.82
CA GLY A 78 -2.71 2.55 -6.10
C GLY A 78 -1.52 1.60 -5.97
N SER A 79 -1.00 1.16 -7.12
CA SER A 79 0.22 0.35 -7.19
C SER A 79 1.45 1.23 -7.46
N GLY A 80 2.49 1.09 -6.63
CA GLY A 80 3.74 1.88 -6.71
C GLY A 80 4.99 1.00 -6.72
N GLY A 81 5.17 0.06 -7.65
CA GLY A 81 4.45 -0.12 -8.92
C GLY A 81 4.09 -1.57 -9.23
N VAL A 82 3.41 -1.77 -10.37
CA VAL A 82 3.16 -3.09 -10.95
C VAL A 82 4.39 -3.51 -11.73
N MET A 83 4.80 -4.78 -11.62
CA MET A 83 5.81 -5.36 -12.50
C MET A 83 5.22 -5.64 -13.89
N LEU A 84 4.92 -4.58 -14.64
CA LEU A 84 4.14 -4.64 -15.89
C LEU A 84 4.57 -5.73 -16.89
N PRO A 85 5.88 -6.06 -17.08
CA PRO A 85 6.28 -7.17 -17.96
C PRO A 85 5.70 -8.55 -17.58
N ASN A 86 5.23 -8.73 -16.35
CA ASN A 86 4.67 -9.99 -15.85
C ASN A 86 3.15 -10.10 -16.02
N HIS A 87 2.49 -9.03 -16.47
CA HIS A 87 1.04 -8.97 -16.59
C HIS A 87 0.62 -8.81 -18.04
N ALA A 88 -0.45 -9.51 -18.44
CA ALA A 88 -1.03 -9.30 -19.74
C ALA A 88 -1.51 -7.84 -19.85
N ARG A 89 -1.13 -7.18 -20.95
CA ARG A 89 -1.54 -5.80 -21.23
C ARG A 89 -2.97 -5.71 -21.80
N TRP A 90 -3.66 -6.84 -21.97
CA TRP A 90 -4.96 -7.00 -22.61
C TRP A 90 -5.86 -7.92 -21.80
#